data_AF-A0A920LFI3-F1
#
_entry.id   AF-A0A920LFI3-F1
#
_cell.length_a   1.000
_cell.length_b   1.000
_cell.length_c   1.000
_cell.angle_alpha   90.00
_cell.angle_beta   90.00
_cell.angle_gamma   90.00
#
_symmetry.space_group_name_H-M   'P 1'
#
loop_
_entity.id
_entity.type
_entity.pdbx_description
1 polymer ?
#
loop_
_entity_poly.entity_id
_entity_poly.type
_entity_poly.pdbx_seq_one_letter_code
_entity_poly.pdbx_strand_id
1 'polypeptide(L)'
;MDRHLDVCLDAGINVEGTNAEVAAGQWEFQTFAKGAQQAGDEMWVARYLLERIAEDYAIKIEYHPKPLGATDWNGSGMHANFSNTTLRTCGSKETYEKICEAFRPVVDECIAVYGAYNDQRLTGDHETQSITEFSYGVLIEELQLEFQL
;
A
#
# COMPACT_ATOMS: atom_id res chain seq x y z
N MET A 1 15.06 -4.40 -9.06
CA MET A 1 14.20 -4.96 -8.01
C MET A 1 14.81 -6.20 -7.40
N ASP A 2 15.23 -7.20 -8.18
CA ASP A 2 15.83 -8.44 -7.64
C ASP A 2 16.96 -8.19 -6.63
N ARG A 3 17.92 -7.32 -6.97
CA ARG A 3 19.01 -6.95 -6.03
C ARG A 3 18.49 -6.31 -4.74
N HIS A 4 17.39 -5.55 -4.79
CA HIS A 4 16.77 -4.95 -3.60
C HIS A 4 16.09 -6.00 -2.73
N LEU A 5 15.42 -6.98 -3.35
CA LEU A 5 14.86 -8.12 -2.64
C LEU A 5 15.95 -8.89 -1.89
N ASP A 6 17.05 -9.24 -2.56
CA ASP A 6 18.18 -9.96 -1.95
C ASP A 6 18.77 -9.20 -0.75
N VAL A 7 19.01 -7.90 -0.92
CA VAL A 7 19.58 -7.05 0.15
C VAL A 7 18.62 -6.89 1.33
N CYS A 8 17.31 -6.80 1.09
CA CYS A 8 16.32 -6.77 2.17
C CYS A 8 16.30 -8.08 2.96
N LEU A 9 16.32 -9.23 2.27
CA LEU A 9 16.36 -10.54 2.92
C LEU A 9 17.64 -10.73 3.74
N ASP A 10 18.79 -10.33 3.20
CA ASP A 10 20.08 -10.34 3.92
C ASP A 10 20.08 -9.43 5.15
N ALA A 11 19.35 -8.31 5.10
CA ALA A 11 19.15 -7.40 6.22
C ALA A 11 18.12 -7.91 7.26
N GLY A 12 17.48 -9.05 7.00
CA GLY A 12 16.44 -9.63 7.86
C GLY A 12 15.08 -8.94 7.76
N ILE A 13 14.85 -8.14 6.71
CA ILE A 13 13.56 -7.53 6.43
C ILE A 13 12.65 -8.58 5.79
N ASN A 14 11.43 -8.71 6.29
CA ASN A 14 10.51 -9.72 5.80
C ASN A 14 9.76 -9.25 4.54
N VAL A 15 10.45 -9.33 3.40
CA VAL A 15 9.88 -9.08 2.06
C VAL A 15 9.26 -10.36 1.52
N GLU A 16 7.97 -10.31 1.19
CA GLU A 16 7.21 -11.47 0.68
C GLU A 16 7.22 -11.56 -0.86
N GLY A 17 7.46 -10.44 -1.54
CA GLY A 17 7.40 -10.42 -3.00
C GLY A 17 7.78 -9.09 -3.63
N THR A 18 7.82 -9.12 -4.96
CA THR A 18 7.94 -7.96 -5.84
C THR A 18 7.21 -8.22 -7.15
N ASN A 19 6.66 -7.20 -7.78
CA ASN A 19 6.09 -7.27 -9.12
C ASN A 19 6.32 -5.98 -9.91
N ALA A 20 6.34 -6.10 -11.24
CA ALA A 20 6.22 -4.94 -12.10
C ALA A 20 4.78 -4.46 -12.07
N GLU A 21 4.59 -3.14 -12.03
CA GLU A 21 3.27 -2.51 -12.00
C GLU A 21 2.81 -2.09 -13.40
N VAL A 22 1.60 -1.54 -13.47
CA VAL A 22 0.94 -1.17 -14.74
C VAL A 22 1.73 -0.11 -15.52
N ALA A 23 2.27 0.90 -14.86
CA ALA A 23 3.05 1.94 -15.55
C ALA A 23 4.48 1.49 -15.84
N ALA A 24 4.99 1.82 -17.03
CA ALA A 24 6.34 1.44 -17.42
C ALA A 24 7.40 2.03 -16.47
N GLY A 25 8.18 1.16 -15.82
CA GLY A 25 9.18 1.55 -14.82
C GLY A 25 8.63 1.65 -13.39
N GLN A 26 7.34 1.39 -13.18
CA GLN A 26 6.73 1.27 -11.85
C GLN A 26 6.90 -0.16 -11.32
N TRP A 27 7.18 -0.29 -10.03
CA TRP A 27 7.41 -1.56 -9.36
C TRP A 27 6.82 -1.52 -7.95
N GLU A 28 6.39 -2.69 -7.48
CA GLU A 28 5.94 -2.90 -6.10
C GLU A 28 6.86 -3.91 -5.39
N PHE A 29 7.01 -3.73 -4.09
CA PHE A 29 7.57 -4.73 -3.17
C PHE A 29 6.70 -4.79 -1.91
N GLN A 30 6.50 -5.99 -1.36
CA GLN A 30 5.60 -6.20 -0.21
C GLN A 30 6.38 -6.63 1.03
N THR A 31 6.24 -5.88 2.12
CA THR A 31 6.82 -6.24 3.43
C THR A 31 5.72 -6.69 4.39
N PHE A 32 5.97 -7.74 5.17
CA PHE A 32 5.05 -8.22 6.20
C PHE A 32 5.71 -8.19 7.58
N ALA A 33 5.08 -7.54 8.54
CA ALA A 33 5.61 -7.49 9.90
C ALA A 33 4.51 -7.71 10.95
N LYS A 34 4.92 -8.16 12.14
CA LYS A 34 4.02 -8.32 13.28
C LYS A 34 3.95 -7.03 14.08
N GLY A 35 2.90 -6.26 13.82
CA GLY A 35 2.61 -5.01 14.54
C GLY A 35 3.09 -3.77 13.79
N ALA A 36 2.44 -2.64 14.09
CA ALA A 36 2.64 -1.39 13.35
C ALA A 36 4.06 -0.83 13.48
N GLN A 37 4.71 -1.00 14.64
CA GLN A 37 6.07 -0.52 14.87
C GLN A 37 7.06 -1.19 13.91
N GLN A 38 7.10 -2.52 13.92
CA GLN A 38 8.01 -3.27 13.06
C GLN A 38 7.71 -3.06 11.58
N ALA A 39 6.41 -2.97 11.21
CA ALA A 39 6.02 -2.66 9.83
C ALA A 39 6.57 -1.30 9.37
N GLY A 40 6.52 -0.28 10.23
CA GLY A 40 7.10 1.03 9.96
C GLY A 40 8.63 0.98 9.84
N ASP A 41 9.30 0.36 10.82
CA ASP A 41 10.76 0.25 10.85
C ASP A 41 11.30 -0.46 9.60
N GLU A 42 10.72 -1.60 9.26
CA GLU A 42 11.13 -2.40 8.08
C GLU A 42 10.84 -1.66 6.77
N MET A 43 9.67 -1.03 6.62
CA MET A 43 9.34 -0.27 5.41
C MET A 43 10.32 0.90 5.19
N TRP A 44 10.69 1.63 6.24
CA TRP A 44 11.64 2.72 6.13
C TRP A 44 13.04 2.25 5.74
N VAL A 45 13.53 1.18 6.36
CA VAL A 45 14.85 0.63 6.01
C VAL A 45 14.83 0.04 4.59
N ALA A 46 13.75 -0.66 4.19
CA ALA A 46 13.60 -1.18 2.84
C ALA A 46 13.64 -0.06 1.78
N ARG A 47 12.96 1.06 2.02
CA ARG A 47 13.02 2.25 1.14
C ARG A 47 14.41 2.85 1.05
N TYR A 48 15.09 2.98 2.19
CA TYR A 48 16.47 3.45 2.23
C TYR A 48 17.38 2.55 1.38
N LEU A 49 17.30 1.23 1.56
CA LEU A 49 18.08 0.27 0.77
C LEU A 49 17.77 0.36 -0.72
N LEU A 50 16.49 0.57 -1.10
CA LEU A 50 16.09 0.75 -2.49
C LEU A 50 16.75 1.99 -3.12
N GLU A 51 16.69 3.13 -2.44
CA GLU A 51 17.35 4.37 -2.89
C GLU A 51 18.87 4.18 -3.00
N ARG A 52 19.48 3.52 -2.01
CA ARG A 52 20.92 3.22 -1.99
C ARG A 52 21.35 2.39 -3.20
N ILE A 53 20.56 1.39 -3.57
CA ILE A 53 20.81 0.55 -4.73
C ILE A 53 20.58 1.33 -6.01
N ALA A 54 19.55 2.16 -6.08
CA ALA A 54 19.21 2.96 -7.27
C ALA A 54 20.34 3.91 -7.68
N GLU A 55 21.08 4.45 -6.70
CA GLU A 55 22.26 5.30 -6.97
C GLU A 55 23.36 4.59 -7.76
N ASP A 56 23.60 3.29 -7.53
CA ASP A 56 24.58 2.51 -8.30
C ASP A 56 24.22 2.41 -9.80
N TYR A 57 22.93 2.53 -10.11
CA TYR A 57 22.39 2.53 -11.46
C TYR A 57 22.15 3.94 -12.01
N ALA A 58 22.50 4.99 -11.26
CA ALA A 58 22.19 6.37 -11.58
C ALA A 58 20.70 6.63 -11.84
N ILE A 59 19.82 5.93 -11.11
CA ILE A 59 18.36 6.08 -11.17
C ILE A 59 17.88 6.74 -9.87
N LYS A 60 16.85 7.58 -9.97
CA LYS A 60 16.15 8.16 -8.82
C LYS A 60 14.83 7.41 -8.58
N ILE A 61 14.52 7.11 -7.33
CA ILE A 61 13.20 6.60 -6.94
C ILE A 61 12.24 7.77 -6.74
N GLU A 62 11.01 7.63 -7.25
CA GLU A 62 9.95 8.63 -7.14
C GLU A 62 8.75 8.01 -6.42
N TYR A 63 8.42 8.56 -5.24
CA TYR A 63 7.31 8.10 -4.41
C TYR A 63 6.08 9.01 -4.52
N HIS A 64 6.10 10.03 -5.37
CA HIS A 64 4.93 10.87 -5.61
C HIS A 64 3.72 9.99 -6.03
N PRO A 65 2.53 10.17 -5.44
CA PRO A 65 1.39 9.28 -5.67
C PRO A 65 0.83 9.35 -7.11
N LYS A 66 1.17 10.40 -7.86
CA LYS A 66 0.86 10.54 -9.29
C LYS A 66 2.08 11.13 -10.03
N PRO A 67 3.13 10.34 -10.30
CA PRO A 67 4.44 10.89 -10.71
C PRO A 67 4.43 11.47 -12.13
N LEU A 68 3.53 11.01 -13.00
CA LEU A 68 3.36 11.51 -14.36
C LEU A 68 2.26 12.57 -14.49
N GLY A 69 1.68 13.02 -13.36
CA GLY A 69 0.62 14.04 -13.35
C GLY A 69 -0.66 13.60 -14.06
N ALA A 70 -1.33 14.53 -14.74
CA ALA A 70 -2.60 14.31 -15.45
C ALA A 70 -2.42 13.58 -16.80
N THR A 71 -1.67 12.48 -16.80
CA THR A 71 -1.56 11.53 -17.92
C THR A 71 -2.44 10.31 -17.66
N ASP A 72 -2.69 9.53 -18.71
CA ASP A 72 -3.42 8.25 -18.64
C ASP A 72 -2.53 7.10 -18.12
N TRP A 73 -1.83 7.35 -17.01
CA TRP A 73 -0.96 6.37 -16.34
C TRP A 73 -1.37 6.23 -14.88
N ASN A 74 -1.22 5.03 -14.34
CA ASN A 74 -1.53 4.72 -12.95
C ASN A 74 -0.77 5.62 -11.97
N GLY A 75 -1.37 5.85 -10.81
CA GLY A 75 -0.68 6.41 -9.65
C GLY A 75 0.08 5.32 -8.88
N SER A 76 0.84 5.74 -7.88
CA SER A 76 1.52 4.85 -6.93
C SER A 76 0.83 4.93 -5.57
N GLY A 77 0.30 3.80 -5.09
CA GLY A 77 -0.27 3.65 -3.76
C GLY A 77 0.68 2.96 -2.79
N MET A 78 0.30 2.91 -1.52
CA MET A 78 0.92 2.04 -0.51
C MET A 78 -0.21 1.32 0.22
N HIS A 79 -0.70 0.24 -0.37
CA HIS A 79 -1.79 -0.54 0.22
C HIS A 79 -1.34 -1.14 1.56
N ALA A 80 -2.15 -0.95 2.59
CA ALA A 80 -1.87 -1.41 3.95
C ALA A 80 -2.82 -2.54 4.33
N ASN A 81 -2.30 -3.77 4.33
CA ASN A 81 -3.02 -4.93 4.84
C ASN A 81 -2.93 -4.97 6.37
N PHE A 82 -4.05 -5.14 7.07
CA PHE A 82 -4.06 -5.30 8.52
C PHE A 82 -5.01 -6.42 8.96
N SER A 83 -4.69 -7.04 10.10
CA SER A 83 -5.57 -8.00 10.75
C SER A 83 -5.21 -8.14 12.22
N ASN A 84 -6.22 -8.40 13.04
CA ASN A 84 -6.06 -8.77 14.45
C ASN A 84 -6.61 -10.19 14.68
N THR A 85 -6.58 -10.66 15.92
CA THR A 85 -7.14 -11.98 16.27
C THR A 85 -8.58 -12.14 15.80
N THR A 86 -9.42 -11.14 16.03
CA THR A 86 -10.83 -11.16 15.61
C THR A 86 -10.97 -11.36 14.10
N LEU A 87 -10.27 -10.56 13.29
CA LEU A 87 -10.32 -10.66 11.83
C LEU A 87 -9.77 -12.00 11.30
N ARG A 88 -8.91 -12.68 12.06
CA ARG A 88 -8.34 -13.98 11.66
C ARG A 88 -9.19 -15.19 12.09
N THR A 89 -10.09 -15.02 13.07
CA THR A 89 -10.79 -16.16 13.69
C THR A 89 -12.31 -16.06 13.68
N CYS A 90 -12.91 -14.88 13.46
CA CYS A 90 -14.36 -14.71 13.65
C CYS A 90 -15.20 -15.48 12.63
N GLY A 91 -14.71 -15.62 11.39
CA GLY A 91 -15.44 -16.28 10.29
C GLY A 91 -16.83 -15.70 10.02
N SER A 92 -17.10 -14.47 10.48
CA SER A 92 -18.44 -13.88 10.50
C SER A 92 -18.50 -12.64 9.63
N LYS A 93 -19.29 -12.71 8.56
CA LYS A 93 -19.56 -11.57 7.67
C LYS A 93 -20.05 -10.34 8.43
N GLU A 94 -20.95 -10.53 9.39
CA GLU A 94 -21.48 -9.43 10.21
C GLU A 94 -20.38 -8.75 11.04
N THR A 95 -19.41 -9.52 11.54
CA THR A 95 -18.27 -8.95 12.27
C THR A 95 -17.35 -8.16 11.35
N TYR A 96 -17.08 -8.65 10.13
CA TYR A 96 -16.31 -7.91 9.14
C TYR A 96 -17.01 -6.59 8.76
N GLU A 97 -18.31 -6.62 8.44
CA GLU A 97 -19.10 -5.43 8.11
C GLU A 97 -19.09 -4.39 9.24
N LYS A 98 -19.25 -4.82 10.49
CA LYS A 98 -19.16 -3.92 11.66
C LYS A 98 -17.80 -3.23 11.77
N ILE A 99 -16.70 -3.96 11.50
CA ILE A 99 -15.35 -3.39 11.55
C ILE A 99 -15.16 -2.40 10.39
N CYS A 100 -15.60 -2.73 9.17
CA CYS A 100 -15.52 -1.83 8.02
C CYS A 100 -16.32 -0.55 8.22
N GLU A 101 -17.56 -0.65 8.73
CA GLU A 101 -18.39 0.52 9.01
C GLU A 101 -17.82 1.41 10.12
N ALA A 102 -17.00 0.87 11.02
CA ALA A 102 -16.32 1.65 12.04
C ALA A 102 -15.27 2.63 11.47
N PHE A 103 -14.80 2.43 10.23
CA PHE A 103 -13.91 3.38 9.55
C PHE A 103 -14.65 4.56 8.95
N ARG A 104 -15.91 4.40 8.53
CA ARG A 104 -16.71 5.45 7.87
C ARG A 104 -16.70 6.81 8.60
N PRO A 105 -16.84 6.90 9.94
CA PRO A 105 -16.83 8.21 10.62
C PRO A 105 -15.45 8.86 10.73
N VAL A 106 -14.36 8.14 10.45
CA VAL A 106 -12.96 8.63 10.63
C VAL A 106 -12.19 8.73 9.32
N VAL A 107 -12.86 8.58 8.17
CA VAL A 107 -12.22 8.60 6.84
C VAL A 107 -11.44 9.89 6.61
N ASP A 108 -12.00 11.04 6.97
CA ASP A 108 -11.34 12.34 6.81
C ASP A 108 -10.03 12.41 7.62
N GLU A 109 -10.03 11.86 8.84
CA GLU A 109 -8.85 11.78 9.70
C GLU A 109 -7.79 10.84 9.13
N CYS A 110 -8.22 9.71 8.56
CA CYS A 110 -7.35 8.78 7.85
C CYS A 110 -6.71 9.44 6.62
N ILE A 111 -7.51 10.03 5.72
CA ILE A 111 -7.03 10.72 4.51
C ILE A 111 -6.02 11.81 4.85
N ALA A 112 -6.24 12.56 5.94
CA ALA A 112 -5.33 13.61 6.40
C ALA A 112 -3.90 13.10 6.73
N VAL A 113 -3.74 11.81 7.05
CA VAL A 113 -2.45 11.20 7.40
C VAL A 113 -1.93 10.19 6.38
N TYR A 114 -2.66 9.92 5.29
CA TYR A 114 -2.31 8.91 4.28
C TYR A 114 -1.30 9.38 3.22
N GLY A 115 -0.84 10.63 3.33
CA GLY A 115 0.19 11.20 2.48
C GLY A 115 -0.27 12.45 1.75
N ALA A 116 0.71 13.27 1.37
CA ALA A 116 0.45 14.49 0.61
C ALA A 116 0.09 14.16 -0.85
N TYR A 117 -0.72 15.03 -1.48
CA TYR A 117 -1.08 14.98 -2.89
C TYR A 117 -1.92 13.76 -3.31
N ASN A 118 -2.52 13.05 -2.35
CA ASN A 118 -3.40 11.92 -2.64
C ASN A 118 -4.65 12.32 -3.44
N ASP A 119 -5.07 13.59 -3.39
CA ASP A 119 -6.14 14.14 -4.23
C ASP A 119 -5.85 14.02 -5.75
N GLN A 120 -4.58 13.90 -6.13
CA GLN A 120 -4.16 13.70 -7.53
C GLN A 120 -4.19 12.23 -7.97
N ARG A 121 -4.20 11.31 -7.00
CA ARG A 121 -4.24 9.86 -7.24
C ARG A 121 -5.67 9.33 -7.12
N LEU A 122 -6.40 9.81 -6.10
CA LEU A 122 -7.69 9.30 -5.66
C LEU A 122 -8.85 10.01 -6.32
N THR A 123 -9.01 9.78 -7.62
CA THR A 123 -9.99 10.48 -8.44
C THR A 123 -11.23 9.63 -8.76
N GLY A 124 -11.20 8.33 -8.46
CA GLY A 124 -12.20 7.36 -8.97
C GLY A 124 -11.79 6.69 -10.29
N ASP A 125 -10.69 7.15 -10.91
CA ASP A 125 -10.13 6.57 -12.12
C ASP A 125 -8.94 5.64 -11.80
N HIS A 126 -8.52 4.82 -12.78
CA HIS A 126 -7.30 4.00 -12.69
C HIS A 126 -7.20 3.13 -11.44
N GLU A 127 -8.28 2.39 -11.13
CA GLU A 127 -8.36 1.45 -9.99
C GLU A 127 -8.24 2.12 -8.61
N THR A 128 -8.60 3.40 -8.51
CA THR A 128 -8.65 4.14 -7.24
C THR A 128 -10.07 4.56 -6.89
N GLN A 129 -10.36 4.75 -5.61
CA GLN A 129 -11.60 5.38 -5.16
C GLN A 129 -11.46 6.90 -5.21
N SER A 130 -12.60 7.61 -5.26
CA SER A 130 -12.61 9.06 -5.05
C SER A 130 -12.25 9.39 -3.61
N ILE A 131 -11.36 10.38 -3.41
CA ILE A 131 -10.86 10.79 -2.08
C ILE A 131 -11.97 11.20 -1.09
N THR A 132 -13.15 11.60 -1.58
CA THR A 132 -14.28 12.04 -0.76
C THR A 132 -15.29 10.94 -0.47
N GLU A 133 -15.09 9.74 -1.01
CA GLU A 133 -16.02 8.63 -0.91
C GLU A 133 -15.38 7.44 -0.20
N PHE A 134 -16.17 6.76 0.63
CA PHE A 134 -15.74 5.56 1.32
C PHE A 134 -16.62 4.37 0.95
N SER A 135 -15.99 3.37 0.35
CA SER A 135 -16.59 2.10 -0.06
C SER A 135 -15.73 0.93 0.47
N TYR A 136 -16.34 -0.23 0.61
CA TYR A 136 -15.64 -1.50 0.84
C TYR A 136 -16.41 -2.61 0.13
N GLY A 137 -15.68 -3.64 -0.30
CA GLY A 137 -16.24 -4.75 -1.07
C GLY A 137 -15.71 -6.10 -0.62
N VAL A 138 -16.34 -7.16 -1.13
CA VAL A 138 -15.82 -8.54 -1.05
C VAL A 138 -15.39 -8.95 -2.45
N LEU A 139 -14.10 -9.20 -2.64
CA LEU A 139 -13.56 -9.83 -3.83
C LEU A 139 -13.52 -11.36 -3.63
N ILE A 140 -13.67 -12.12 -4.70
CA ILE A 140 -13.92 -13.56 -4.64
C ILE A 140 -12.60 -14.31 -4.34
N GLU A 141 -12.68 -15.28 -3.41
CA GLU A 141 -11.70 -16.30 -2.95
C GLU A 141 -10.93 -16.08 -1.64
N GLU A 142 -10.57 -14.88 -1.21
CA GLU A 142 -10.15 -14.62 0.17
C GLU A 142 -10.70 -13.26 0.58
N LEU A 143 -11.15 -13.10 1.82
CA LEU A 143 -11.80 -11.88 2.29
C LEU A 143 -10.73 -10.79 2.51
N GLN A 144 -10.15 -10.31 1.40
CA GLN A 144 -9.25 -9.17 1.36
C GLN A 144 -10.14 -7.92 1.36
N LEU A 145 -10.19 -7.27 2.52
CA LEU A 145 -10.84 -5.97 2.66
C LEU A 145 -9.92 -4.93 2.03
N GLU A 146 -10.14 -4.69 0.76
CA GLU A 146 -9.52 -3.59 0.06
C GLU A 146 -10.21 -2.29 0.48
N PHE A 147 -9.54 -1.53 1.34
CA PHE A 147 -9.87 -0.13 1.51
C PHE A 147 -9.34 0.57 0.28
N GLN A 148 -10.19 0.72 -0.73
CA GLN A 148 -9.92 1.64 -1.82
C GLN A 148 -10.07 3.05 -1.20
N LEU A 149 -8.98 3.50 -0.59
CA LEU A 149 -8.76 4.90 -0.25
C LEU A 149 -7.80 5.47 -1.28
#